data_AF-A0A7C1HXC0-F1
#
_entry.id   AF-A0A7C1HXC0-F1
#
_cell.length_a   1.000
_cell.length_b   1.000
_cell.length_c   1.000
_cell.angle_alpha   90.00
_cell.angle_beta   90.00
_cell.angle_gamma   90.00
#
_symmetry.space_group_name_H-M   'P 1'
#
loop_
_entity.id
_entity.type
_entity.pdbx_description
1 polymer ?
#
loop_
_entity_poly.entity_id
_entity_poly.type
_entity_poly.pdbx_seq_one_letter_code
_entity_poly.pdbx_strand_id
1 'polypeptide(L)'
;MKIIAVSGSDEVARVYLADLGAGRLVEFVESVQPPLPREEKWVLLVSTLLGCPVGCPMCDAGGDYRGRLSADEILRQLDFLVRRRYPDGHIPAAKFKVQFARLGEPAFNPAVLDVLRGLPGRYDAPGLLPSVSTVAPRRSDGFFEELVFVKEELYAGGRFQLQFSIHTTDPALRERLVPVEKWGFAEIARYAERFLR
;
A
#
# COMPACT_ATOMS: atom_id res chain seq x y z
N MET A 1 15.07 -7.10 -9.72
CA MET A 1 14.91 -5.73 -9.23
C MET A 1 16.26 -5.04 -9.22
N LYS A 2 16.44 -4.10 -10.13
CA LYS A 2 17.61 -3.21 -10.24
C LYS A 2 17.14 -1.79 -9.97
N ILE A 3 17.80 -1.08 -9.05
CA ILE A 3 17.50 0.34 -8.80
C ILE A 3 17.99 1.16 -9.99
N ILE A 4 17.11 1.99 -10.55
CA ILE A 4 17.36 2.83 -11.72
C ILE A 4 17.63 4.27 -11.30
N ALA A 5 16.84 4.77 -10.34
CA ALA A 5 17.00 6.12 -9.82
C ALA A 5 16.59 6.19 -8.35
N VAL A 6 17.16 7.16 -7.65
CA VAL A 6 16.81 7.51 -6.27
C VAL A 6 16.68 9.03 -6.20
N SER A 7 15.64 9.52 -5.54
CA SER A 7 15.39 10.95 -5.34
C SER A 7 14.88 11.21 -3.92
N GLY A 8 15.06 12.45 -3.44
CA GLY A 8 14.60 12.88 -2.12
C GLY A 8 15.68 12.83 -1.02
N SER A 9 15.24 12.92 0.24
CA SER A 9 16.10 13.08 1.43
C SER A 9 15.68 12.13 2.54
N ASP A 10 16.65 11.67 3.35
CA ASP A 10 16.37 10.85 4.53
C ASP A 10 15.59 11.58 5.62
N GLU A 11 15.56 12.91 5.58
CA GLU A 11 14.86 13.78 6.55
C GLU A 11 13.35 13.84 6.31
N VAL A 12 12.88 13.47 5.11
CA VAL A 12 11.47 13.54 4.74
C VAL A 12 11.05 12.25 4.05
N ALA A 13 11.53 12.02 2.83
CA ALA A 13 11.22 10.84 2.06
C ALA A 13 12.29 10.58 0.99
N ARG A 14 12.60 9.30 0.76
CA ARG A 14 13.35 8.83 -0.40
C ARG A 14 12.47 7.97 -1.28
N VAL A 15 12.48 8.30 -2.56
CA VAL A 15 11.75 7.61 -3.63
C VAL A 15 12.74 6.80 -4.45
N TYR A 16 12.38 5.55 -4.74
CA TYR A 16 13.18 4.63 -5.52
C TYR A 16 12.41 4.19 -6.75
N LEU A 17 13.02 4.34 -7.91
CA LEU A 17 12.56 3.74 -9.16
C LEU A 17 13.38 2.48 -9.41
N ALA A 18 12.71 1.35 -9.63
CA ALA A 18 13.36 0.08 -9.89
C ALA A 18 12.76 -0.66 -11.08
N ASP A 19 13.61 -1.36 -11.83
CA ASP A 19 13.19 -2.30 -12.87
C ASP A 19 13.15 -3.72 -12.29
N LEU A 20 11.96 -4.33 -12.27
CA LEU A 20 11.77 -5.73 -11.88
C LEU A 20 12.34 -6.70 -12.92
N GLY A 21 12.58 -6.23 -14.14
CA GLY A 21 13.08 -6.97 -15.30
C GLY A 21 12.24 -6.65 -16.53
N ALA A 22 12.87 -6.61 -17.71
CA ALA A 22 12.21 -6.35 -18.99
C ALA A 22 11.39 -5.03 -19.02
N GLY A 23 11.89 -3.98 -18.37
CA GLY A 23 11.24 -2.66 -18.38
C GLY A 23 9.97 -2.58 -17.51
N ARG A 24 9.80 -3.50 -16.56
CA ARG A 24 8.69 -3.50 -15.59
C ARG A 24 9.06 -2.62 -14.42
N LEU A 25 8.82 -1.33 -14.58
CA LEU A 25 9.20 -0.30 -13.61
C LEU A 25 8.20 -0.20 -12.46
N VAL A 26 8.72 -0.12 -11.23
CA VAL A 26 7.96 0.16 -10.01
C VAL A 26 8.59 1.32 -9.25
N GLU A 27 7.75 2.06 -8.54
CA GLU A 27 8.18 3.06 -7.58
C GLU A 27 7.86 2.61 -6.16
N PHE A 28 8.76 2.86 -5.22
CA PHE A 28 8.50 2.64 -3.80
C PHE A 28 9.25 3.67 -2.96
N VAL A 29 8.73 3.93 -1.77
CA VAL A 29 9.13 5.08 -0.97
C VAL A 29 9.37 4.64 0.46
N GLU A 30 10.38 5.21 1.08
CA GLU A 30 10.47 5.27 2.53
C GLU A 30 10.33 6.72 2.98
N SER A 31 9.59 6.96 4.05
CA SER A 31 9.40 8.29 4.60
C SER A 31 9.38 8.29 6.12
N VAL A 32 9.71 9.44 6.67
CA VAL A 32 9.53 9.80 8.08
C VAL A 32 8.47 10.90 8.16
N GLN A 33 7.94 11.18 9.36
CA GLN A 33 6.98 12.26 9.56
C GLN A 33 7.55 13.27 10.54
N PRO A 34 8.35 14.26 10.09
CA PRO A 34 8.88 15.29 10.97
C PRO A 34 7.75 15.97 11.79
N PRO A 35 7.99 16.26 13.07
CA PRO A 35 9.25 16.12 13.81
C PRO A 35 9.53 14.71 14.37
N LEU A 36 8.67 13.71 14.10
CA LEU A 36 8.86 12.36 14.61
C LEU A 36 10.09 11.70 13.97
N PRO A 37 11.03 11.17 14.77
CA PRO A 37 12.15 10.41 14.24
C PRO A 37 11.66 9.05 13.72
N ARG A 38 12.53 8.37 12.98
CA ARG A 38 12.21 7.09 12.31
C ARG A 38 11.89 5.98 13.30
N GLU A 39 12.58 5.99 14.43
CA GLU A 39 12.42 5.08 15.56
C GLU A 39 11.03 5.23 16.20
N GLU A 40 10.37 6.38 16.05
CA GLU A 40 8.97 6.55 16.45
C GLU A 40 8.00 6.18 15.33
N LYS A 41 8.30 6.60 14.10
CA LYS A 41 7.44 6.31 12.93
C LYS A 41 8.25 6.22 11.64
N TRP A 42 8.20 5.03 11.05
CA TRP A 42 8.77 4.78 9.73
C TRP A 42 7.70 4.27 8.79
N VAL A 43 7.57 4.88 7.62
CA VAL A 43 6.52 4.55 6.66
C VAL A 43 7.16 4.06 5.37
N LEU A 44 6.76 2.88 4.92
CA LEU A 44 7.09 2.35 3.61
C LEU A 44 5.85 2.39 2.72
N LEU A 45 6.00 2.87 1.49
CA LEU A 45 4.95 2.83 0.48
C LEU A 45 5.43 1.96 -0.67
N VAL A 46 4.64 0.95 -1.03
CA VAL A 46 4.96 0.01 -2.11
C VAL A 46 3.92 0.02 -3.21
N SER A 47 4.37 -0.31 -4.42
CA SER A 47 3.52 -0.55 -5.57
C SER A 47 2.88 -1.92 -5.48
N THR A 48 1.63 -2.01 -5.93
CA THR A 48 0.85 -3.27 -6.02
C THR A 48 0.58 -3.68 -7.46
N LEU A 49 0.65 -2.74 -8.41
CA LEU A 49 0.46 -2.98 -9.84
C LEU A 49 1.59 -2.30 -10.64
N LEU A 50 1.72 -2.69 -11.90
CA LEU A 50 2.49 -1.92 -12.89
C LEU A 50 1.56 -0.90 -13.53
N GLY A 51 1.68 0.36 -13.10
CA GLY A 51 0.70 1.42 -13.38
C GLY A 51 -0.63 1.18 -12.68
N CYS A 52 -1.70 1.85 -13.09
CA CYS A 52 -3.02 1.71 -12.49
C CYS A 52 -4.14 1.84 -13.53
N PRO A 53 -5.08 0.87 -13.61
CA PRO A 53 -6.16 0.90 -14.59
C PRO A 53 -7.29 1.88 -14.21
N VAL A 54 -7.25 2.48 -13.01
CA VAL A 54 -8.32 3.37 -12.52
C VAL A 54 -8.33 4.71 -13.27
N GLY A 55 -7.18 5.27 -13.64
CA GLY A 55 -7.11 6.51 -14.42
C GLY A 55 -7.52 7.79 -13.67
N CYS A 56 -7.32 7.86 -12.35
CA CYS A 56 -7.55 9.08 -11.58
C CYS A 56 -6.70 10.25 -12.12
N PRO A 57 -7.28 11.41 -12.51
CA PRO A 57 -6.54 12.48 -13.19
C PRO A 57 -5.52 13.21 -12.31
N MET A 58 -5.64 13.10 -11.00
CA MET A 58 -4.70 13.65 -10.02
C MET A 58 -3.58 12.68 -9.63
N CYS A 59 -3.56 11.46 -10.19
CA CYS A 59 -2.61 10.41 -9.84
C CYS A 59 -1.56 10.23 -10.95
N ASP A 60 -0.30 10.16 -10.54
CA ASP A 60 0.87 9.88 -11.39
C ASP A 60 0.92 8.42 -11.89
N ALA A 61 0.20 7.50 -11.26
CA ALA A 61 0.12 6.09 -11.64
C ALA A 61 -0.93 5.79 -12.73
N GLY A 62 -1.76 6.77 -13.12
CA GLY A 62 -2.86 6.56 -14.07
C GLY A 62 -2.39 6.34 -15.51
N GLY A 63 -3.16 5.58 -16.30
CA GLY A 63 -3.09 5.60 -17.76
C GLY A 63 -2.17 4.59 -18.46
N ASP A 64 -1.30 3.86 -17.76
CA ASP A 64 -0.41 2.83 -18.34
C ASP A 64 -0.36 1.55 -17.49
N TYR A 65 -1.49 0.83 -17.45
CA TYR A 65 -1.58 -0.43 -16.71
C TYR A 65 -0.96 -1.59 -17.50
N ARG A 66 0.02 -2.27 -16.89
CA ARG A 66 0.78 -3.37 -17.51
C ARG A 66 0.70 -4.69 -16.74
N GLY A 67 -0.17 -4.77 -15.73
CA GLY A 67 -0.43 -6.01 -15.00
C GLY A 67 -0.25 -5.91 -13.49
N ARG A 68 -0.49 -7.04 -12.83
CA ARG A 68 -0.35 -7.20 -11.38
C ARG A 68 1.09 -7.54 -11.01
N LEU A 69 1.51 -7.10 -9.83
CA LEU A 69 2.75 -7.59 -9.22
C LEU A 69 2.49 -8.90 -8.48
N SER A 70 3.45 -9.82 -8.50
CA SER A 70 3.41 -11.00 -7.63
C SER A 70 3.67 -10.61 -6.17
N ALA A 71 3.34 -11.50 -5.23
CA ALA A 71 3.66 -11.30 -3.81
C ALA A 71 5.17 -11.10 -3.59
N ASP A 72 6.00 -11.89 -4.28
CA ASP A 72 7.47 -11.74 -4.25
C ASP A 72 7.91 -10.35 -4.76
N GLU A 73 7.32 -9.85 -5.83
CA GLU A 73 7.66 -8.53 -6.38
C GLU A 73 7.30 -7.38 -5.44
N ILE A 74 6.19 -7.49 -4.71
CA ILE A 74 5.82 -6.54 -3.65
C ILE A 74 6.79 -6.66 -2.47
N LEU A 75 7.08 -7.89 -2.02
CA LEU A 75 8.00 -8.16 -0.90
C LEU A 75 9.42 -7.70 -1.20
N ARG A 76 9.90 -7.79 -2.44
CA ARG A 76 11.23 -7.32 -2.84
C ARG A 76 11.41 -5.81 -2.66
N GLN A 77 10.34 -5.03 -2.83
CA GLN A 77 10.37 -3.59 -2.56
C GLN A 77 10.56 -3.33 -1.05
N LEU A 78 9.80 -4.04 -0.21
CA LEU A 78 9.93 -3.95 1.25
C LEU A 78 11.29 -4.42 1.73
N ASP A 79 11.75 -5.58 1.28
CA ASP A 79 13.05 -6.16 1.62
C ASP A 79 14.20 -5.21 1.31
N PHE A 80 14.14 -4.53 0.16
CA PHE A 80 15.16 -3.56 -0.20
C PHE A 80 15.19 -2.39 0.79
N LEU A 81 14.03 -1.81 1.10
CA LEU A 81 13.93 -0.68 2.05
C LEU A 81 14.36 -1.09 3.46
N VAL A 82 13.91 -2.26 3.94
CA VAL A 82 14.25 -2.82 5.25
C VAL A 82 15.74 -3.13 5.33
N ARG A 83 16.27 -4.02 4.48
CA ARG A 83 17.66 -4.49 4.60
C ARG A 83 18.70 -3.41 4.37
N ARG A 84 18.35 -2.33 3.65
CA ARG A 84 19.23 -1.18 3.49
C ARG A 84 19.48 -0.43 4.81
N ARG A 85 18.53 -0.46 5.74
CA ARG A 85 18.59 0.26 7.02
C ARG A 85 18.80 -0.66 8.21
N TYR A 86 18.17 -1.82 8.19
CA TYR A 86 18.18 -2.85 9.22
C TYR A 86 18.55 -4.19 8.58
N PRO A 87 19.85 -4.45 8.31
CA PRO A 87 20.30 -5.63 7.58
C PRO A 87 19.99 -6.96 8.29
N ASP A 88 19.87 -6.93 9.62
CA ASP A 88 19.48 -8.04 10.48
C ASP A 88 17.97 -8.30 10.50
N GLY A 89 17.16 -7.41 9.92
CA GLY A 89 15.70 -7.50 9.90
C GLY A 89 15.03 -7.07 11.20
N HIS A 90 15.77 -6.51 12.17
CA HIS A 90 15.22 -5.92 13.40
C HIS A 90 14.85 -4.46 13.17
N ILE A 91 13.55 -4.15 13.24
CA ILE A 91 13.00 -2.83 12.95
C ILE A 91 12.55 -2.20 14.28
N PRO A 92 13.35 -1.30 14.89
CA PRO A 92 13.05 -0.74 16.21
C PRO A 92 11.94 0.32 16.17
N ALA A 93 11.40 0.65 15.00
CA ALA A 93 10.40 1.68 14.84
C ALA A 93 9.10 1.31 15.58
N ALA A 94 8.69 2.15 16.54
CA ALA A 94 7.46 1.96 17.32
C ALA A 94 6.21 1.90 16.45
N LYS A 95 6.21 2.64 15.32
CA LYS A 95 5.22 2.54 14.25
C LYS A 95 5.92 2.27 12.92
N PHE A 96 6.11 1.00 12.61
CA PHE A 96 6.57 0.53 11.31
C PHE A 96 5.38 0.34 10.36
N LYS A 97 5.04 1.39 9.61
CA LYS A 97 3.87 1.40 8.74
C LYS A 97 4.21 0.92 7.32
N VAL A 98 3.55 -0.14 6.86
CA VAL A 98 3.65 -0.63 5.48
C VAL A 98 2.39 -0.26 4.72
N GLN A 99 2.49 0.64 3.74
CA GLN A 99 1.34 1.13 2.97
C GLN A 99 1.34 0.60 1.54
N PHE A 100 0.23 -0.02 1.15
CA PHE A 100 -0.08 -0.38 -0.23
C PHE A 100 -0.77 0.83 -0.88
N ALA A 101 0.02 1.80 -1.32
CA ALA A 101 -0.50 3.12 -1.73
C ALA A 101 0.40 3.88 -2.73
N ARG A 102 1.37 3.22 -3.39
CA ARG A 102 2.26 3.90 -4.36
C ARG A 102 1.72 3.83 -5.78
N LEU A 103 2.04 2.77 -6.53
CA LEU A 103 1.45 2.53 -7.86
C LEU A 103 0.43 1.39 -7.78
N GLY A 104 -0.78 1.65 -8.25
CA GLY A 104 -1.84 0.66 -8.38
C GLY A 104 -2.93 0.72 -7.32
N GLU A 105 -4.05 0.07 -7.63
CA GLU A 105 -5.17 -0.17 -6.72
C GLU A 105 -4.99 -1.54 -6.05
N PRO A 106 -4.70 -1.60 -4.73
CA PRO A 106 -4.46 -2.86 -4.02
C PRO A 106 -5.59 -3.87 -4.15
N ALA A 107 -6.86 -3.43 -4.17
CA ALA A 107 -8.00 -4.33 -4.27
C ALA A 107 -8.10 -5.05 -5.63
N PHE A 108 -7.37 -4.58 -6.64
CA PHE A 108 -7.22 -5.29 -7.91
C PHE A 108 -6.08 -6.32 -7.92
N ASN A 109 -5.34 -6.49 -6.83
CA ASN A 109 -4.27 -7.47 -6.73
C ASN A 109 -4.40 -8.37 -5.49
N PRO A 110 -4.89 -9.61 -5.61
CA PRO A 110 -5.01 -10.53 -4.48
C PRO A 110 -3.66 -10.87 -3.83
N ALA A 111 -2.53 -10.72 -4.53
CA ALA A 111 -1.20 -10.94 -3.96
C ALA A 111 -0.88 -10.01 -2.77
N VAL A 112 -1.60 -8.89 -2.63
CA VAL A 112 -1.52 -8.03 -1.43
C VAL A 112 -1.95 -8.79 -0.18
N LEU A 113 -2.95 -9.67 -0.26
CA LEU A 113 -3.38 -10.51 0.86
C LEU A 113 -2.29 -11.52 1.25
N ASP A 114 -1.59 -12.10 0.27
CA ASP A 114 -0.47 -13.01 0.52
C ASP A 114 0.70 -12.30 1.20
N VAL A 115 1.02 -11.07 0.75
CA VAL A 115 2.01 -10.23 1.43
C VAL A 115 1.58 -9.94 2.86
N LEU A 116 0.33 -9.53 3.07
CA LEU A 116 -0.22 -9.28 4.40
C LEU A 116 -0.14 -10.54 5.29
N ARG A 117 -0.36 -11.74 4.76
CA ARG A 117 -0.20 -12.97 5.55
C ARG A 117 1.25 -13.24 5.93
N GLY A 118 2.21 -12.90 5.07
CA GLY A 118 3.63 -13.14 5.29
C GLY A 118 4.35 -12.13 6.19
N LEU A 119 3.86 -10.88 6.30
CA LEU A 119 4.57 -9.80 7.00
C LEU A 119 4.89 -10.08 8.49
N PRO A 120 3.99 -10.63 9.33
CA PRO A 120 4.25 -10.82 10.76
C PRO A 120 5.43 -11.75 11.04
N GLY A 121 5.71 -12.70 10.14
CA GLY A 121 6.84 -13.63 10.25
C GLY A 121 8.08 -13.22 9.44
N ARG A 122 8.03 -12.10 8.71
CA ARG A 122 9.11 -11.72 7.79
C ARG A 122 10.19 -10.85 8.43
N TYR A 123 9.81 -9.99 9.37
CA TYR A 123 10.71 -9.06 10.05
C TYR A 123 10.46 -9.11 11.55
N ASP A 124 11.50 -8.86 12.35
CA ASP A 124 11.32 -8.57 13.77
C ASP A 124 10.91 -7.09 13.91
N ALA A 125 9.60 -6.85 13.86
CA ALA A 125 9.02 -5.51 13.79
C ALA A 125 7.84 -5.38 14.76
N PRO A 126 8.08 -5.16 16.07
CA PRO A 126 7.01 -5.07 17.06
C PRO A 126 6.02 -3.94 16.76
N GLY A 127 6.46 -2.89 16.06
CA GLY A 127 5.63 -1.76 15.62
C GLY A 127 4.92 -1.95 14.29
N LEU A 128 4.87 -3.16 13.71
CA LEU A 128 4.27 -3.43 12.40
C LEU A 128 2.81 -2.95 12.34
N LEU A 129 2.52 -2.11 11.35
CA LEU A 129 1.21 -1.52 11.10
C LEU A 129 0.93 -1.49 9.58
N PRO A 130 0.36 -2.55 8.98
CA PRO A 130 0.00 -2.52 7.58
C PRO A 130 -1.15 -1.56 7.31
N SER A 131 -1.18 -1.03 6.08
CA SER A 131 -2.26 -0.17 5.63
C SER A 131 -2.57 -0.34 4.16
N VAL A 132 -3.86 -0.52 3.86
CA VAL A 132 -4.38 -0.59 2.49
C VAL A 132 -5.11 0.73 2.20
N SER A 133 -4.74 1.39 1.10
CA SER A 133 -5.47 2.55 0.57
C SER A 133 -6.15 2.15 -0.73
N THR A 134 -7.46 2.37 -0.83
CA THR A 134 -8.27 1.86 -1.96
C THR A 134 -9.33 2.85 -2.40
N VAL A 135 -9.66 2.85 -3.69
CA VAL A 135 -10.83 3.55 -4.25
C VAL A 135 -12.14 2.76 -4.08
N ALA A 136 -12.06 1.57 -3.51
CA ALA A 136 -13.15 0.61 -3.38
C ALA A 136 -13.80 0.24 -4.72
N PRO A 137 -13.03 -0.30 -5.67
CA PRO A 137 -13.58 -0.66 -6.97
C PRO A 137 -14.66 -1.73 -6.82
N ARG A 138 -15.64 -1.72 -7.72
CA ARG A 138 -16.63 -2.81 -7.81
C ARG A 138 -15.92 -4.10 -8.24
N ARG A 139 -16.51 -5.24 -7.86
CA ARG A 139 -16.01 -6.60 -8.17
C ARG A 139 -14.71 -6.97 -7.44
N SER A 140 -14.35 -6.24 -6.38
CA SER A 140 -13.30 -6.64 -5.44
C SER A 140 -13.87 -7.06 -4.08
N ASP A 141 -15.14 -7.46 -4.05
CA ASP A 141 -15.82 -7.88 -2.82
C ASP A 141 -15.08 -9.06 -2.16
N GLY A 142 -14.66 -10.06 -2.94
CA GLY A 142 -13.85 -11.17 -2.43
C GLY A 142 -12.51 -10.75 -1.82
N PHE A 143 -11.85 -9.71 -2.36
CA PHE A 143 -10.65 -9.15 -1.76
C PHE A 143 -10.95 -8.53 -0.38
N PHE A 144 -12.05 -7.79 -0.29
CA PHE A 144 -12.46 -7.12 0.93
C PHE A 144 -12.95 -8.09 2.02
N GLU A 145 -13.67 -9.15 1.65
CA GLU A 145 -14.02 -10.25 2.56
C GLU A 145 -12.75 -10.89 3.16
N GLU A 146 -11.81 -11.27 2.31
CA GLU A 146 -10.53 -11.86 2.73
C GLU A 146 -9.69 -10.89 3.57
N LEU A 147 -9.74 -9.59 3.26
CA LEU A 147 -9.01 -8.57 4.02
C LEU A 147 -9.50 -8.47 5.47
N VAL A 148 -10.80 -8.62 5.71
CA VAL A 148 -11.36 -8.67 7.08
C VAL A 148 -10.80 -9.88 7.83
N PHE A 149 -10.82 -11.07 7.20
CA PHE A 149 -10.28 -12.29 7.82
C PHE A 149 -8.80 -12.14 8.15
N VAL A 150 -7.99 -11.66 7.22
CA VAL A 150 -6.54 -11.42 7.42
C VAL A 150 -6.29 -10.42 8.56
N LYS A 151 -7.08 -9.34 8.63
CA LYS A 151 -7.00 -8.36 9.74
C LYS A 151 -7.28 -9.05 11.08
N GLU A 152 -8.37 -9.78 11.19
CA GLU A 152 -8.81 -10.40 12.44
C GLU A 152 -7.83 -11.47 12.92
N GLU A 153 -7.32 -12.28 11.99
CA GLU A 153 -6.39 -13.38 12.29
C GLU A 153 -5.00 -12.86 12.71
N LEU A 154 -4.46 -11.87 11.99
CA LEU A 154 -3.03 -11.52 12.09
C LEU A 154 -2.76 -10.14 12.69
N TYR A 155 -3.75 -9.23 12.65
CA TYR A 155 -3.57 -7.80 12.95
C TYR A 155 -4.58 -7.25 13.95
N ALA A 156 -5.06 -8.12 14.85
CA ALA A 156 -5.97 -7.74 15.92
C ALA A 156 -5.38 -6.65 16.85
N GLY A 157 -6.29 -5.95 17.55
CA GLY A 157 -5.93 -4.90 18.52
C GLY A 157 -5.58 -3.55 17.89
N GLY A 158 -6.16 -3.22 16.73
CA GLY A 158 -5.95 -1.94 16.06
C GLY A 158 -4.63 -1.82 15.29
N ARG A 159 -4.00 -2.97 14.95
CA ARG A 159 -2.71 -3.04 14.23
C ARG A 159 -2.87 -3.12 12.71
N PHE A 160 -3.98 -2.61 12.18
CA PHE A 160 -4.25 -2.51 10.75
C PHE A 160 -4.97 -1.20 10.43
N GLN A 161 -4.56 -0.51 9.37
CA GLN A 161 -5.24 0.71 8.92
C GLN A 161 -5.82 0.56 7.51
N LEU A 162 -7.13 0.67 7.38
CA LEU A 162 -7.80 0.82 6.08
C LEU A 162 -8.04 2.29 5.76
N GLN A 163 -7.79 2.70 4.51
CA GLN A 163 -8.02 4.05 4.02
C GLN A 163 -8.83 4.00 2.72
N PHE A 164 -9.81 4.89 2.61
CA PHE A 164 -10.59 5.07 1.38
C PHE A 164 -10.19 6.36 0.67
N SER A 165 -9.84 6.23 -0.60
CA SER A 165 -9.52 7.31 -1.53
C SER A 165 -10.81 7.97 -2.01
N ILE A 166 -11.45 8.75 -1.12
CA ILE A 166 -12.75 9.41 -1.37
C ILE A 166 -12.61 10.63 -2.28
N HIS A 167 -11.62 11.49 -2.00
CA HIS A 167 -11.25 12.73 -2.71
C HIS A 167 -12.30 13.86 -2.78
N THR A 168 -13.59 13.56 -2.65
CA THR A 168 -14.68 14.56 -2.61
C THR A 168 -15.95 13.94 -2.02
N THR A 169 -16.81 14.75 -1.42
CA THR A 169 -18.16 14.36 -0.97
C THR A 169 -19.24 14.54 -2.05
N ASP A 170 -18.91 15.15 -3.20
CA ASP A 170 -19.81 15.26 -4.36
C ASP A 170 -19.74 13.97 -5.20
N PRO A 171 -20.83 13.18 -5.30
CA PRO A 171 -20.84 11.95 -6.09
C PRO A 171 -20.50 12.16 -7.57
N ALA A 172 -21.02 13.22 -8.20
CA ALA A 172 -20.81 13.47 -9.63
C ALA A 172 -19.35 13.89 -9.90
N LEU A 173 -18.75 14.67 -9.00
CA LEU A 173 -17.32 14.97 -9.07
C LEU A 173 -16.47 13.71 -8.79
N ARG A 174 -16.89 12.83 -7.88
CA ARG A 174 -16.17 11.58 -7.58
C ARG A 174 -16.14 10.64 -8.79
N GLU A 175 -17.19 10.58 -9.59
CA GLU A 175 -17.19 9.81 -10.84
C GLU A 175 -16.13 10.31 -11.83
N ARG A 176 -15.88 11.63 -11.88
CA ARG A 176 -14.83 12.21 -12.73
C ARG A 176 -13.42 11.99 -12.16
N LEU A 177 -13.26 12.13 -10.84
CA LEU A 177 -11.97 12.03 -10.16
C LEU A 177 -11.48 10.60 -10.02
N VAL A 178 -12.39 9.62 -10.00
CA VAL A 178 -12.05 8.21 -9.85
C VAL A 178 -12.84 7.43 -10.91
N PRO A 179 -12.38 7.39 -12.17
CA PRO A 179 -13.19 6.94 -13.31
C PRO A 179 -13.20 5.40 -13.45
N VAL A 180 -13.65 4.72 -12.39
CA VAL A 180 -13.90 3.27 -12.35
C VAL A 180 -15.23 3.00 -11.64
N GLU A 181 -15.90 1.90 -11.98
CA GLU A 181 -17.00 1.39 -11.16
C GLU A 181 -16.49 1.11 -9.75
N LYS A 182 -17.15 1.69 -8.75
CA LYS A 182 -16.71 1.69 -7.36
C LYS A 182 -17.91 1.79 -6.43
N TRP A 183 -17.69 1.45 -5.17
CA TRP A 183 -18.68 1.62 -4.12
C TRP A 183 -19.07 3.09 -3.95
N GLY A 184 -20.35 3.32 -3.65
CA GLY A 184 -20.86 4.59 -3.15
C GLY A 184 -20.56 4.78 -1.66
N PHE A 185 -20.85 5.97 -1.13
CA PHE A 185 -20.54 6.31 0.27
C PHE A 185 -21.21 5.39 1.29
N ALA A 186 -22.46 4.97 1.05
CA ALA A 186 -23.17 4.07 1.95
C ALA A 186 -22.56 2.65 1.98
N GLU A 187 -22.09 2.15 0.84
CA GLU A 187 -21.38 0.87 0.76
C GLU A 187 -20.05 0.93 1.52
N ILE A 188 -19.28 2.01 1.31
CA ILE A 188 -18.02 2.27 2.03
C ILE A 188 -18.27 2.35 3.54
N ALA A 189 -19.29 3.08 3.99
CA ALA A 189 -19.64 3.21 5.40
C ALA A 189 -19.97 1.86 6.05
N ARG A 190 -20.84 1.06 5.42
CA ARG A 190 -21.18 -0.29 5.93
C ARG A 190 -19.96 -1.19 6.04
N TYR A 191 -19.09 -1.17 5.04
CA TYR A 191 -17.87 -1.98 5.08
C TYR A 191 -16.91 -1.48 6.17
N ALA A 192 -16.73 -0.17 6.31
CA ALA A 192 -15.90 0.42 7.35
C ALA A 192 -16.39 0.06 8.77
N GLU A 193 -17.71 0.10 9.00
CA GLU A 193 -18.31 -0.33 10.27
C GLU A 193 -18.02 -1.80 10.59
N ARG A 194 -18.06 -2.68 9.58
CA ARG A 194 -17.67 -4.09 9.74
C ARG A 194 -16.18 -4.23 10.02
N PHE A 195 -15.33 -3.50 9.28
CA PHE A 195 -13.89 -3.58 9.39
C PHE A 195 -13.34 -3.15 10.76
N LEU A 196 -14.03 -2.20 11.41
CA LEU A 196 -13.69 -1.68 12.74
C LEU A 196 -14.05 -2.63 13.90
N ARG A 197 -14.93 -3.61 13.67
CA ARG A 197 -15.23 -4.65 14.67
C ARG A 197 -14.04 -5.58 14.84
#